data_AF-A0A2D9LL74-F1
#
_entry.id   AF-A0A2D9LL74-F1
#
_cell.length_a   1.000
_cell.length_b   1.000
_cell.length_c   1.000
_cell.angle_alpha   90.00
_cell.angle_beta   90.00
_cell.angle_gamma   90.00
#
_symmetry.space_group_name_H-M   'P 1'
#
loop_
_entity.id
_entity.type
_entity.pdbx_description
1 polymer ?
#
loop_
_entity_poly.entity_id
_entity_poly.type
_entity_poly.pdbx_seq_one_letter_code
_entity_poly.pdbx_strand_id
1 'polypeptide(L)'
;MISKGKLAQIHIAKAQLGLSDEDYRAILARTAGVSSSKELTNRNVGAVLHEFRRLGFQPKAPKRAGRLPNTFNKHEQLGKIEAQLADMGLSWEYAGAIAKRQTGIERIDWLRTEEQFRGVIAALDIEQQKRDLIAYIDERLAALGRTREELAERYRLPEKWERNLPVLKKLATLLPEPGYIQTFDPSC
;
A
#
# COMPACT_ATOMS: atom_id res chain seq x y z
N MET A 1 -12.55 -4.95 26.66
CA MET A 1 -12.96 -4.41 25.35
C MET A 1 -12.89 -5.52 24.29
N ILE A 2 -13.90 -5.63 23.42
CA ILE A 2 -13.91 -6.63 22.34
C ILE A 2 -13.16 -6.13 21.09
N SER A 3 -12.72 -7.05 20.23
CA SER A 3 -12.08 -6.68 18.97
C SER A 3 -13.07 -6.02 18.00
N LYS A 4 -12.57 -5.13 17.13
CA LYS A 4 -13.38 -4.46 16.08
C LYS A 4 -14.16 -5.47 15.22
N GLY A 5 -13.57 -6.64 14.93
CA GLY A 5 -14.23 -7.70 14.16
C GLY A 5 -15.44 -8.31 14.87
N LYS A 6 -15.37 -8.54 16.18
CA LYS A 6 -16.51 -9.05 16.96
C LYS A 6 -17.63 -8.01 17.07
N LEU A 7 -17.26 -6.74 17.24
CA LEU A 7 -18.24 -5.64 17.24
C LEU A 7 -18.97 -5.55 15.89
N ALA A 8 -18.23 -5.66 14.78
CA ALA A 8 -18.82 -5.69 13.45
C ALA A 8 -19.79 -6.88 13.27
N GLN A 9 -19.43 -8.08 13.74
CA GLN A 9 -20.32 -9.25 13.67
C GLN A 9 -21.64 -9.05 14.42
N ILE A 10 -21.62 -8.38 15.57
CA ILE A 10 -22.83 -8.07 16.34
C ILE A 10 -23.75 -7.12 15.57
N HIS A 11 -23.19 -6.07 14.96
CA HIS A 11 -23.99 -5.14 14.16
C HIS A 11 -24.53 -5.79 12.88
N ILE A 12 -23.75 -6.68 12.25
CA ILE A 12 -24.22 -7.48 11.11
C ILE A 12 -25.35 -8.41 11.56
N ALA A 13 -25.23 -9.06 12.72
CA ALA A 13 -26.27 -9.93 13.26
C ALA A 13 -27.57 -9.14 13.50
N LYS A 14 -27.48 -7.95 14.11
CA LYS A 14 -28.63 -7.06 14.29
C LYS A 14 -29.34 -6.75 12.97
N ALA A 15 -28.57 -6.36 11.94
CA ALA A 15 -29.10 -6.02 10.63
C ALA A 15 -29.71 -7.24 9.91
N GLN A 16 -29.03 -8.39 9.95
CA GLN A 16 -29.48 -9.62 9.30
C GLN A 16 -30.75 -10.20 9.94
N LEU A 17 -30.89 -10.05 11.25
CA LEU A 17 -32.05 -10.51 12.00
C LEU A 17 -33.20 -9.48 12.00
N GLY A 18 -33.01 -8.29 11.42
CA GLY A 18 -34.02 -7.25 11.40
C GLY A 18 -34.42 -6.74 12.79
N LEU A 19 -33.51 -6.79 13.77
CA LEU A 19 -33.83 -6.44 15.15
C LEU A 19 -33.97 -4.92 15.33
N SER A 20 -35.03 -4.51 16.02
CA SER A 20 -35.16 -3.14 16.50
C SER A 20 -34.08 -2.82 17.55
N ASP A 21 -33.85 -1.54 17.83
CA ASP A 21 -32.93 -1.11 18.88
C ASP A 21 -33.33 -1.66 20.26
N GLU A 22 -34.63 -1.77 20.52
CA GLU A 22 -35.16 -2.28 21.78
C GLU A 22 -34.93 -3.78 21.91
N ASP A 23 -35.30 -4.57 20.90
CA ASP A 23 -35.10 -6.03 20.89
C ASP A 23 -33.61 -6.38 21.00
N TYR A 24 -32.78 -5.61 20.29
CA TYR A 24 -31.32 -5.75 20.35
C TYR A 24 -30.78 -5.51 21.75
N ARG A 25 -31.23 -4.45 22.44
CA ARG A 25 -30.82 -4.17 23.83
C ARG A 25 -31.35 -5.23 24.80
N ALA A 26 -32.59 -5.70 24.62
CA ALA A 26 -33.16 -6.78 25.42
C ALA A 26 -32.35 -8.09 25.29
N ILE A 27 -31.86 -8.40 24.08
CA ILE A 27 -30.98 -9.55 23.84
C ILE A 27 -29.63 -9.39 24.57
N LEU A 28 -29.04 -8.19 24.52
CA LEU A 28 -27.79 -7.90 25.23
C LEU A 28 -27.96 -7.97 26.75
N ALA A 29 -29.06 -7.43 27.27
CA ALA A 29 -29.38 -7.44 28.69
C ALA A 29 -29.59 -8.87 29.19
N ARG A 30 -30.39 -9.69 28.50
CA ARG A 30 -30.65 -11.08 28.92
C ARG A 30 -29.43 -11.99 28.83
N THR A 31 -28.55 -11.76 27.84
CA THR A 31 -27.45 -12.69 27.54
C THR A 31 -26.16 -12.31 28.23
N ALA A 32 -25.91 -11.01 28.38
CA ALA A 32 -24.63 -10.48 28.87
C ALA A 32 -24.79 -9.45 29.99
N GLY A 33 -26.01 -9.08 30.38
CA GLY A 33 -26.27 -8.11 31.45
C GLY A 33 -25.94 -6.67 31.09
N VAL A 34 -25.80 -6.35 29.80
CA VAL A 34 -25.34 -5.03 29.33
C VAL A 34 -26.37 -4.36 28.45
N SER A 35 -26.36 -3.02 28.46
CA SER A 35 -27.26 -2.21 27.63
C SER A 35 -26.68 -1.89 26.25
N SER A 36 -25.36 -2.07 26.10
CA SER A 36 -24.62 -1.66 24.91
C SER A 36 -23.56 -2.68 24.51
N SER A 37 -23.35 -2.84 23.19
CA SER A 37 -22.26 -3.67 22.68
C SER A 37 -20.86 -3.15 23.06
N LYS A 38 -20.76 -1.87 23.45
CA LYS A 38 -19.51 -1.27 23.93
C LYS A 38 -19.07 -1.82 25.30
N GLU A 39 -20.02 -2.28 26.10
CA GLU A 39 -19.79 -2.86 27.43
C GLU A 39 -19.45 -4.36 27.38
N LEU A 40 -19.51 -4.97 26.20
CA LEU A 40 -19.15 -6.37 26.03
C LEU A 40 -17.66 -6.61 26.28
N THR A 41 -17.38 -7.79 26.84
CA THR A 41 -16.06 -8.29 27.13
C THR A 41 -15.77 -9.52 26.27
N ASN A 42 -14.49 -9.91 26.18
CA ASN A 42 -14.13 -11.12 25.45
C ASN A 42 -14.74 -12.40 26.05
N ARG A 43 -15.17 -12.36 27.32
CA ARG A 43 -15.81 -13.49 28.02
C ARG A 43 -17.29 -13.65 27.64
N ASN A 44 -18.06 -12.55 27.57
CA ASN A 44 -19.51 -12.62 27.35
C ASN A 44 -19.94 -12.48 25.87
N VAL A 45 -19.09 -11.90 25.02
CA VAL A 45 -19.40 -11.71 23.59
C VAL A 45 -19.69 -13.02 22.84
N GLY A 46 -19.09 -14.13 23.28
CA GLY A 46 -19.35 -15.45 22.70
C GLY A 46 -20.78 -15.91 22.91
N ALA A 47 -21.33 -15.69 24.11
CA ALA A 47 -22.71 -16.03 24.45
C ALA A 47 -23.72 -15.21 23.61
N VAL A 48 -23.46 -13.91 23.43
CA VAL A 48 -24.29 -13.04 22.57
C VAL A 48 -24.28 -13.52 21.12
N LEU A 49 -23.11 -13.84 20.56
CA LEU A 49 -23.01 -14.36 19.19
C LEU A 49 -23.63 -15.75 19.04
N HIS A 50 -23.64 -16.55 20.10
CA HIS A 50 -24.35 -17.83 20.13
C HIS A 50 -25.86 -17.61 20.12
N GLU A 51 -26.37 -16.68 20.93
CA GLU A 51 -27.80 -16.35 20.96
C GLU A 51 -28.28 -15.80 19.60
N PHE A 52 -27.50 -14.93 18.95
CA PHE A 52 -27.84 -14.50 17.60
C PHE A 52 -27.88 -15.66 16.61
N ARG A 53 -26.95 -16.63 16.70
CA ARG A 53 -26.99 -17.83 15.84
C ARG A 53 -28.25 -18.65 16.08
N ARG A 54 -28.67 -18.80 17.34
CA ARG A 54 -29.94 -19.46 17.69
C ARG A 54 -31.15 -18.75 17.07
N LEU A 55 -31.10 -17.42 16.97
CA LEU A 55 -32.14 -16.61 16.31
C LEU A 55 -32.06 -16.60 14.78
N GLY A 56 -31.12 -17.34 14.17
CA GLY A 56 -30.98 -17.44 12.72
C GLY A 56 -29.87 -16.58 12.11
N PHE A 57 -29.00 -15.98 12.92
CA PHE A 57 -27.81 -15.29 12.40
C PHE A 57 -26.86 -16.31 11.78
N GLN A 58 -26.59 -16.16 10.49
CA GLN A 58 -25.61 -16.96 9.77
C GLN A 58 -24.40 -16.08 9.46
N PRO A 59 -23.30 -16.18 10.25
CA PRO A 59 -22.12 -15.38 10.01
C PRO A 59 -21.54 -15.74 8.64
N LYS A 60 -21.41 -14.75 7.76
CA LYS A 60 -20.70 -14.93 6.49
C LYS A 60 -19.25 -15.31 6.81
N ALA A 61 -18.80 -16.45 6.30
CA ALA A 61 -17.38 -16.78 6.31
C ALA A 61 -16.63 -15.65 5.60
N PRO A 62 -15.47 -15.21 6.11
CA PRO A 62 -14.63 -14.29 5.36
C PRO A 62 -14.35 -14.91 4.00
N LYS A 63 -14.48 -14.12 2.91
CA LYS A 63 -14.01 -14.53 1.58
C LYS A 63 -12.50 -14.75 1.68
N ARG A 64 -12.07 -15.96 2.01
CA ARG A 64 -10.67 -16.36 1.98
C ARG A 64 -10.38 -16.82 0.56
N ALA A 65 -9.60 -16.05 -0.18
CA ALA A 65 -8.99 -16.51 -1.43
C ALA A 65 -7.93 -17.58 -1.09
N GLY A 66 -8.37 -18.75 -0.62
CA GLY A 66 -7.50 -19.83 -0.16
C GLY A 66 -6.50 -19.42 0.92
N ARG A 67 -5.57 -20.32 1.25
CA ARG A 67 -4.30 -19.99 1.91
C ARG A 67 -3.31 -19.75 0.77
N LEU A 68 -2.69 -18.57 0.71
CA LEU A 68 -1.56 -18.36 -0.18
C LEU A 68 -0.46 -19.37 0.21
N PRO A 69 0.09 -20.16 -0.72
CA PRO A 69 1.25 -20.99 -0.43
C PRO A 69 2.38 -20.09 0.05
N ASN A 70 3.07 -20.47 1.13
CA ASN A 70 4.25 -19.74 1.55
C ASN A 70 5.40 -20.11 0.61
N THR A 71 5.54 -19.34 -0.48
CA THR A 71 6.57 -19.52 -1.51
C THR A 71 7.81 -18.68 -1.23
N PHE A 72 8.03 -18.25 0.00
CA PHE A 72 9.19 -17.41 0.32
C PHE A 72 10.49 -18.19 0.07
N ASN A 73 11.24 -17.78 -0.95
CA ASN A 73 12.55 -18.30 -1.30
C ASN A 73 13.58 -17.17 -1.31
N LYS A 74 14.55 -17.23 -0.39
CA LYS A 74 15.61 -16.22 -0.26
C LYS A 74 16.40 -16.02 -1.55
N HIS A 75 16.72 -17.09 -2.27
CA HIS A 75 17.52 -17.01 -3.49
C HIS A 75 16.77 -16.31 -4.62
N GLU A 76 15.47 -16.56 -4.75
CA GLU A 76 14.64 -15.85 -5.73
C GLU A 76 14.54 -14.35 -5.43
N GLN A 77 14.42 -13.97 -4.14
CA GLN A 77 14.40 -12.55 -3.77
C GLN A 77 15.75 -11.88 -4.04
N LEU A 78 16.87 -12.55 -3.76
CA LEU A 78 18.20 -12.04 -4.10
C LEU A 78 18.37 -11.91 -5.61
N GLY A 79 17.90 -12.87 -6.41
CA GLY A 79 17.94 -12.77 -7.88
C GLY A 79 17.14 -11.59 -8.43
N LYS A 80 16.00 -11.24 -7.80
CA LYS A 80 15.25 -10.02 -8.16
C LYS A 80 16.04 -8.75 -7.87
N ILE A 81 16.66 -8.69 -6.70
CA ILE A 81 17.51 -7.54 -6.32
C ILE A 81 18.70 -7.43 -7.28
N GLU A 82 19.34 -8.55 -7.62
CA GLU A 82 20.42 -8.61 -8.58
C GLU A 82 20.01 -8.07 -9.95
N ALA A 83 18.86 -8.50 -10.47
CA ALA A 83 18.32 -8.02 -11.74
C ALA A 83 18.07 -6.50 -11.72
N GLN A 84 17.40 -5.99 -10.67
CA GLN A 84 17.18 -4.54 -10.51
C GLN A 84 18.50 -3.75 -10.44
N LEU A 85 19.51 -4.29 -9.76
CA LEU A 85 20.82 -3.67 -9.68
C LEU A 85 21.53 -3.67 -11.03
N ALA A 86 21.48 -4.78 -11.77
CA ALA A 86 22.08 -4.90 -13.10
C ALA A 86 21.44 -3.92 -14.09
N ASP A 87 20.11 -3.84 -14.11
CA ASP A 87 19.36 -2.90 -14.97
C ASP A 87 19.76 -1.44 -14.70
N MET A 88 20.01 -1.09 -13.44
CA MET A 88 20.43 0.26 -13.03
C MET A 88 21.95 0.49 -13.06
N GLY A 89 22.76 -0.53 -13.35
CA GLY A 89 24.22 -0.48 -13.23
C GLY A 89 24.73 -0.20 -11.81
N LEU A 90 24.03 -0.69 -10.79
CA LEU A 90 24.33 -0.45 -9.38
C LEU A 90 25.04 -1.65 -8.72
N SER A 91 25.81 -1.37 -7.67
CA SER A 91 26.53 -2.40 -6.91
C SER A 91 25.67 -2.99 -5.80
N TRP A 92 26.04 -4.19 -5.34
CA TRP A 92 25.46 -4.81 -4.14
C TRP A 92 25.62 -3.96 -2.88
N GLU A 93 26.68 -3.14 -2.78
CA GLU A 93 26.86 -2.19 -1.68
C GLU A 93 25.75 -1.12 -1.65
N TYR A 94 25.26 -0.69 -2.81
CA TYR A 94 24.13 0.23 -2.89
C TYR A 94 22.85 -0.41 -2.33
N ALA A 95 22.59 -1.69 -2.68
CA ALA A 95 21.47 -2.43 -2.09
C ALA A 95 21.67 -2.66 -0.58
N GLY A 96 22.90 -2.86 -0.10
CA GLY A 96 23.22 -2.92 1.33
C GLY A 96 22.86 -1.61 2.06
N ALA A 97 23.18 -0.46 1.47
CA ALA A 97 22.80 0.84 2.03
C ALA A 97 21.27 1.04 2.06
N ILE A 98 20.54 0.54 1.06
CA ILE A 98 19.07 0.52 1.06
C ILE A 98 18.54 -0.41 2.17
N ALA A 99 19.08 -1.62 2.29
CA ALA A 99 18.71 -2.58 3.32
C ALA A 99 18.88 -2.00 4.72
N LYS A 100 20.02 -1.35 4.98
CA LYS A 100 20.27 -0.64 6.24
C LYS A 100 19.22 0.40 6.55
N ARG A 101 18.80 1.22 5.57
CA ARG A 101 17.78 2.25 5.76
C ARG A 101 16.38 1.68 5.98
N GLN A 102 16.01 0.61 5.28
CA GLN A 102 14.67 0.05 5.34
C GLN A 102 14.46 -0.89 6.52
N THR A 103 15.48 -1.66 6.89
CA THR A 103 15.35 -2.75 7.87
C THR A 103 16.29 -2.61 9.07
N GLY A 104 17.22 -1.65 9.05
CA GLY A 104 18.26 -1.50 10.08
C GLY A 104 19.38 -2.55 10.01
N ILE A 105 19.45 -3.35 8.94
CA ILE A 105 20.42 -4.44 8.80
C ILE A 105 21.57 -3.99 7.89
N GLU A 106 22.79 -4.03 8.41
CA GLU A 106 24.00 -3.53 7.72
C GLU A 106 24.34 -4.30 6.43
N ARG A 107 24.07 -5.61 6.39
CA ARG A 107 24.44 -6.47 5.27
C ARG A 107 23.25 -7.17 4.66
N ILE A 108 23.17 -7.15 3.33
CA ILE A 108 22.08 -7.80 2.60
C ILE A 108 22.06 -9.32 2.79
N ASP A 109 23.23 -9.92 3.04
CA ASP A 109 23.38 -11.34 3.37
C ASP A 109 22.57 -11.75 4.60
N TRP A 110 22.34 -10.81 5.52
CA TRP A 110 21.68 -11.04 6.81
C TRP A 110 20.17 -10.89 6.75
N LEU A 111 19.61 -10.55 5.58
CA LEU A 111 18.16 -10.56 5.39
C LEU A 111 17.64 -12.02 5.46
N ARG A 112 16.56 -12.21 6.22
CA ARG A 112 15.96 -13.52 6.52
C ARG A 112 14.45 -13.58 6.31
N THR A 113 13.74 -12.46 6.44
CA THR A 113 12.27 -12.44 6.38
C THR A 113 11.76 -11.85 5.07
N GLU A 114 10.60 -12.31 4.62
CA GLU A 114 9.94 -11.77 3.42
C GLU A 114 9.75 -10.26 3.48
N GLU A 115 9.35 -9.74 4.64
CA GLU A 115 9.15 -8.30 4.85
C GLU A 115 10.43 -7.48 4.62
N GLN A 116 11.58 -8.00 5.05
CA GLN A 116 12.87 -7.36 4.83
C GLN A 116 13.22 -7.29 3.34
N PHE A 117 13.10 -8.42 2.63
CA PHE A 117 13.34 -8.46 1.18
C PHE A 117 12.37 -7.54 0.43
N ARG A 118 11.08 -7.58 0.78
CA ARG A 118 10.05 -6.74 0.19
C ARG A 118 10.35 -5.25 0.38
N GLY A 119 10.85 -4.85 1.54
CA GLY A 119 11.26 -3.47 1.81
C GLY A 119 12.39 -3.01 0.89
N VAL A 120 13.40 -3.85 0.66
CA VAL A 120 14.53 -3.55 -0.23
C VAL A 120 14.10 -3.49 -1.69
N ILE A 121 13.36 -4.50 -2.16
CA ILE A 121 12.86 -4.57 -3.54
C ILE A 121 11.98 -3.35 -3.85
N ALA A 122 11.06 -3.00 -2.95
CA ALA A 122 10.19 -1.84 -3.14
C ALA A 122 10.98 -0.52 -3.17
N ALA A 123 12.04 -0.40 -2.38
CA ALA A 123 12.91 0.78 -2.40
C ALA A 123 13.71 0.88 -3.71
N LEU A 124 14.17 -0.24 -4.26
CA LEU A 124 14.82 -0.30 -5.56
C LEU A 124 13.84 0.03 -6.70
N ASP A 125 12.61 -0.48 -6.65
CA ASP A 125 11.56 -0.12 -7.62
C ASP A 125 11.27 1.38 -7.61
N ILE A 126 11.27 2.00 -6.43
CA ILE A 126 11.11 3.45 -6.29
C ILE A 126 12.30 4.19 -6.90
N GLU A 127 13.53 3.71 -6.70
CA GLU A 127 14.72 4.32 -7.30
C GLU A 127 14.72 4.18 -8.83
N GLN A 128 14.35 3.01 -9.36
CA GLN A 128 14.17 2.79 -10.80
C GLN A 128 13.13 3.75 -11.38
N GLN A 129 11.94 3.84 -10.77
CA GLN A 129 10.90 4.77 -11.22
C GLN A 129 11.37 6.23 -11.26
N LYS A 130 12.18 6.67 -10.27
CA LYS A 130 12.73 8.03 -10.27
C LYS A 130 13.68 8.24 -11.45
N ARG A 131 14.57 7.27 -11.72
CA ARG A 131 15.51 7.33 -12.83
C ARG A 131 14.79 7.37 -14.17
N ASP A 132 13.78 6.52 -14.35
CA ASP A 132 13.00 6.48 -15.58
C ASP A 132 12.27 7.81 -15.82
N LEU A 133 11.64 8.36 -14.77
CA LEU A 133 10.94 9.65 -14.87
C LEU A 133 11.91 10.80 -15.13
N ILE A 134 13.09 10.79 -14.52
CA ILE A 134 14.13 11.79 -14.81
C ILE A 134 14.60 11.68 -16.25
N ALA A 135 14.89 10.48 -16.73
CA ALA A 135 15.31 10.25 -18.12
C ALA A 135 14.22 10.71 -19.11
N TYR A 136 12.95 10.42 -18.80
CA TYR A 136 11.81 10.92 -19.58
C TYR A 136 11.78 12.46 -19.58
N ILE A 137 11.91 13.10 -18.42
CA ILE A 137 11.91 14.57 -18.32
C ILE A 137 13.08 15.17 -19.09
N ASP A 138 14.27 14.58 -19.01
CA ASP A 138 15.46 15.04 -19.74
C ASP A 138 15.27 14.98 -21.24
N GLU A 139 14.77 13.86 -21.75
CA GLU A 139 14.46 13.69 -23.16
C GLU A 139 13.45 14.75 -23.63
N ARG A 140 12.45 15.07 -22.81
CA ARG A 140 11.45 16.11 -23.09
C ARG A 140 12.04 17.50 -23.11
N LEU A 141 12.88 17.82 -22.13
CA LEU A 141 13.55 19.11 -22.04
C LEU A 141 14.49 19.32 -23.22
N ALA A 142 15.26 18.29 -23.59
CA ALA A 142 16.12 18.31 -24.77
C ALA A 142 15.32 18.57 -26.07
N ALA A 143 14.17 17.90 -26.25
CA ALA A 143 13.30 18.11 -27.41
C ALA A 143 12.70 19.53 -27.48
N LEU A 144 12.48 20.17 -26.33
CA LEU A 144 11.96 21.54 -26.24
C LEU A 144 13.07 22.61 -26.24
N GLY A 145 14.35 22.21 -26.29
CA GLY A 145 15.48 23.12 -26.16
C GLY A 145 15.54 23.84 -24.81
N ARG A 146 15.04 23.18 -23.75
CA ARG A 146 14.96 23.73 -22.39
C ARG A 146 15.88 22.98 -21.44
N THR A 147 16.20 23.60 -20.31
CA THR A 147 16.99 22.97 -19.26
C THR A 147 16.16 22.63 -18.02
N ARG A 148 16.72 21.81 -17.12
CA ARG A 148 16.09 21.47 -15.84
C ARG A 148 15.93 22.70 -14.94
N GLU A 149 16.88 23.63 -15.00
CA GLU A 149 16.86 24.88 -14.24
C GLU A 149 15.68 25.75 -14.66
N GLU A 150 15.45 25.90 -15.97
CA GLU A 150 14.31 26.65 -16.50
C GLU A 150 12.97 26.00 -16.12
N LEU A 151 12.92 24.66 -16.13
CA LEU A 151 11.75 23.91 -15.66
C LEU A 151 11.50 24.17 -14.18
N ALA A 152 12.55 24.09 -13.36
CA ALA A 152 12.47 24.29 -11.92
C ALA A 152 12.00 25.71 -11.57
N GLU A 153 12.52 26.73 -12.25
CA GLU A 153 12.12 28.12 -12.08
C GLU A 153 10.65 28.32 -12.48
N ARG A 154 10.28 27.85 -13.69
CA ARG A 154 8.92 27.98 -14.22
C ARG A 154 7.85 27.42 -13.29
N TYR A 155 8.10 26.25 -12.72
CA TYR A 155 7.15 25.58 -11.83
C TYR A 155 7.42 25.86 -10.35
N ARG A 156 8.41 26.69 -10.01
CA ARG A 156 8.87 26.98 -8.65
C ARG A 156 9.06 25.70 -7.84
N LEU A 157 9.83 24.77 -8.40
CA LEU A 157 10.06 23.46 -7.80
C LEU A 157 10.93 23.58 -6.54
N PRO A 158 10.70 22.73 -5.52
CA PRO A 158 11.52 22.71 -4.32
C PRO A 158 12.94 22.20 -4.62
N GLU A 159 13.88 22.50 -3.72
CA GLU A 159 15.22 21.91 -3.78
C GLU A 159 15.15 20.38 -3.80
N LYS A 160 16.06 19.76 -4.58
CA LYS A 160 16.16 18.30 -4.74
C LYS A 160 14.86 17.64 -5.23
N TRP A 161 14.03 18.35 -5.99
CA TRP A 161 12.81 17.80 -6.60
C TRP A 161 13.07 16.53 -7.43
N GLU A 162 14.27 16.40 -8.00
CA GLU A 162 14.73 15.22 -8.75
C GLU A 162 14.70 13.92 -7.94
N ARG A 163 14.67 14.01 -6.60
CA ARG A 163 14.59 12.85 -5.70
C ARG A 163 13.17 12.61 -5.16
N ASN A 164 12.21 13.45 -5.52
CA ASN A 164 10.84 13.42 -5.04
C ASN A 164 9.92 12.78 -6.10
N LEU A 165 9.59 11.49 -5.89
CA LEU A 165 8.79 10.71 -6.84
C LEU A 165 7.42 11.34 -7.15
N PRO A 166 6.62 11.82 -6.17
CA PRO A 166 5.40 12.57 -6.46
C PRO A 166 5.58 13.77 -7.40
N VAL A 167 6.65 14.56 -7.19
CA VAL A 167 6.93 15.73 -8.05
C VAL A 167 7.29 15.27 -9.46
N LEU A 168 8.14 14.26 -9.61
CA LEU A 168 8.50 13.68 -10.90
C LEU A 168 7.28 13.17 -11.67
N LYS A 169 6.39 12.43 -11.00
CA LYS A 169 5.14 11.95 -11.62
C LYS A 169 4.27 13.10 -12.11
N LYS A 170 4.13 14.16 -11.29
CA LYS A 170 3.38 15.35 -11.68
C LYS A 170 4.01 16.06 -12.88
N LEU A 171 5.33 16.20 -12.91
CA LEU A 171 6.04 16.81 -14.04
C LEU A 171 5.88 15.98 -15.31
N ALA A 172 5.99 14.66 -15.22
CA ALA A 172 5.78 13.77 -16.36
C ALA A 172 4.37 13.91 -16.96
N THR A 173 3.33 14.11 -16.12
CA THR A 173 1.97 14.37 -16.64
C THR A 173 1.78 15.74 -17.28
N LEU A 174 2.65 16.71 -17.00
CA LEU A 174 2.56 18.07 -17.55
C LEU A 174 3.35 18.23 -18.86
N LEU A 175 4.26 17.30 -19.15
CA LEU A 175 5.09 17.30 -20.35
C LEU A 175 4.48 16.34 -21.40
N PRO A 176 4.18 16.81 -22.63
CA PRO A 176 3.54 15.98 -23.67
C PRO A 176 4.45 14.83 -24.13
N GLU A 177 3.86 13.73 -24.59
CA GLU A 177 4.56 12.50 -25.04
C GLU A 177 5.57 12.73 -26.19
N PRO A 178 6.63 11.90 -26.31
CA PRO A 178 7.59 11.99 -27.41
C PRO A 178 6.88 11.76 -28.73
N GLY A 179 6.90 12.77 -29.61
CA GLY A 179 6.39 12.63 -30.98
C GLY A 179 5.02 13.27 -31.24
N TYR A 180 4.34 13.83 -30.23
CA TYR A 180 3.20 14.73 -30.47
C TYR A 180 3.66 16.18 -30.50
N ILE A 181 4.47 16.55 -31.50
CA ILE A 181 4.62 17.96 -31.85
C ILE A 181 3.31 18.31 -32.56
N GLN A 182 2.36 18.87 -31.83
CA GLN A 182 1.23 19.54 -32.44
C GLN A 182 1.82 20.75 -33.15
N THR A 183 2.21 20.59 -34.42
CA THR A 183 2.37 21.73 -35.31
C THR A 183 0.98 22.35 -35.37
N PHE A 184 0.76 23.36 -34.54
CA PHE A 184 -0.42 24.19 -34.61
C PHE A 184 -0.30 24.92 -35.95
N ASP A 185 -0.90 24.36 -37.00
CA ASP A 185 -1.10 25.06 -38.26
C ASP A 185 -2.21 26.10 -38.00
N PRO A 186 -1.92 27.40 -38.05
CA PRO A 186 -2.93 28.43 -37.83
C PRO A 186 -3.82 28.66 -39.08
N SER A 187 -3.86 27.71 -40.02
CA SER A 187 -4.53 27.84 -41.32
C SER A 187 -5.64 26.79 -41.54
N CYS A 188 -6.54 26.60 -40.57
CA CYS A 188 -7.82 25.90 -40.76
C CYS A 188 -8.94 26.59 -39.97
#